data_AF-A0A9D6R5A9-F1
#
_entry.id   AF-A0A9D6R5A9-F1
#
_cell.length_a   1.000
_cell.length_b   1.000
_cell.length_c   1.000
_cell.angle_alpha   90.00
_cell.angle_beta   90.00
_cell.angle_gamma   90.00
#
_symmetry.space_group_name_H-M   'P 1'
#
loop_
_entity.id
_entity.type
_entity.pdbx_description
1 polymer ?
#
loop_
_entity_poly.entity_id
_entity_poly.type
_entity_poly.pdbx_seq_one_letter_code
_entity_poly.pdbx_strand_id
1 'polypeptide(L)'
;MPRQRPIILGIVGDSAAGKTTLTRGLVNLLGRERTTVVCTDDYHKYDRSERSQLGITALHPDCNYVDVIELHLERLHYGQPILKPVYDHSTGSLVRPEYVQPREFVIVEGLLGFHSAVMRQFYDVKVYLDPPEDMRRVWKVKRDTAKRGYSADQVRAELEKREADSRDFIRPQREHGDIVVRFYPPKGTAPEQAGPHLNARLVLRPTIPHPDLSYLVDGGNSPTSGIRLELGRDGGRPVDFLEIKGNVTAGHAEQLEEAIWQHLPDLRPVCEDQFGDYQDRTEVRHSHPLALTQLLLTYHLLRKYSAVAPIPFAPPVAALSRLHSAPTTVSAAG
;
A
#
# COMPACT_ATOMS: atom_id res chain seq x y z
N MET A 1 -23.89 -2.88 -22.84
CA MET A 1 -22.91 -3.71 -22.12
C MET A 1 -23.25 -3.61 -20.64
N PRO A 2 -23.39 -4.70 -19.87
CA PRO A 2 -23.53 -4.59 -18.41
C PRO A 2 -22.32 -3.86 -17.85
N ARG A 3 -22.55 -2.89 -16.97
CA ARG A 3 -21.46 -2.12 -16.34
C ARG A 3 -20.64 -3.07 -15.48
N GLN A 4 -19.34 -3.19 -15.78
CA GLN A 4 -18.42 -3.99 -14.98
C GLN A 4 -18.39 -3.44 -13.55
N ARG A 5 -18.41 -4.33 -12.54
CA ARG A 5 -18.33 -3.90 -11.15
C ARG A 5 -17.00 -3.16 -10.88
N PRO A 6 -16.96 -2.22 -9.93
CA PRO A 6 -15.71 -1.58 -9.54
C PRO A 6 -14.66 -2.58 -9.06
N ILE A 7 -13.39 -2.23 -9.27
CA ILE A 7 -12.26 -2.92 -8.64
C ILE A 7 -11.89 -2.20 -7.37
N ILE A 8 -11.81 -2.94 -6.27
CA ILE A 8 -11.51 -2.36 -4.97
C ILE A 8 -10.10 -2.71 -4.51
N LEU A 9 -9.26 -1.69 -4.34
CA LEU A 9 -7.96 -1.76 -3.69
C LEU A 9 -8.08 -1.35 -2.23
N GLY A 10 -7.68 -2.23 -1.31
CA GLY A 10 -7.47 -1.87 0.09
C GLY A 10 -6.02 -1.45 0.34
N ILE A 11 -5.78 -0.31 1.00
CA ILE A 11 -4.46 0.14 1.45
C ILE A 11 -4.49 0.38 2.95
N VAL A 12 -3.96 -0.57 3.72
CA VAL A 12 -4.00 -0.55 5.19
C VAL A 12 -2.62 -0.37 5.77
N GLY A 13 -2.53 0.26 6.92
CA GLY A 13 -1.29 0.44 7.67
C GLY A 13 -1.47 1.47 8.77
N ASP A 14 -0.49 1.58 9.65
CA ASP A 14 -0.57 2.51 10.79
C ASP A 14 -0.55 4.00 10.33
N SER A 15 -0.85 4.91 11.24
CA SER A 15 -0.70 6.34 11.05
C SER A 15 0.73 6.66 10.63
N ALA A 16 0.83 7.56 9.64
CA ALA A 16 2.09 7.94 9.01
C ALA A 16 2.84 6.78 8.31
N ALA A 17 2.16 5.69 7.92
CA ALA A 17 2.80 4.61 7.15
C ALA A 17 3.04 4.94 5.66
N GLY A 18 2.52 6.06 5.15
CA GLY A 18 2.65 6.47 3.74
C GLY A 18 1.42 6.22 2.86
N LYS A 19 0.27 5.81 3.44
CA LYS A 19 -0.95 5.44 2.71
C LYS A 19 -1.42 6.52 1.72
N THR A 20 -1.68 7.73 2.22
CA THR A 20 -2.15 8.85 1.40
C THR A 20 -1.16 9.24 0.29
N THR A 21 0.14 9.10 0.54
CA THR A 21 1.18 9.33 -0.48
C THR A 21 1.09 8.27 -1.58
N LEU A 22 0.97 6.99 -1.22
CA LEU A 22 0.81 5.90 -2.16
C LEU A 22 -0.49 6.08 -2.98
N THR A 23 -1.62 6.28 -2.30
CA THR A 23 -2.94 6.51 -2.90
C THR A 23 -2.95 7.65 -3.90
N ARG A 24 -2.30 8.78 -3.57
CA ARG A 24 -2.24 9.94 -4.47
C ARG A 24 -1.59 9.60 -5.82
N GLY A 25 -0.48 8.88 -5.82
CA GLY A 25 0.16 8.48 -7.08
C GLY A 25 -0.68 7.48 -7.87
N LEU A 26 -1.34 6.53 -7.18
CA LEU A 26 -2.26 5.59 -7.84
C LEU A 26 -3.46 6.31 -8.50
N VAL A 27 -4.03 7.31 -7.83
CA VAL A 27 -5.12 8.14 -8.39
C VAL A 27 -4.64 8.88 -9.64
N ASN A 28 -3.42 9.41 -9.63
CA ASN A 28 -2.87 10.11 -10.78
C ASN A 28 -2.60 9.15 -11.95
N LEU A 29 -2.07 7.94 -11.69
CA LEU A 29 -1.83 6.91 -12.70
C LEU A 29 -3.12 6.35 -13.32
N LEU A 30 -4.16 6.13 -12.50
CA LEU A 30 -5.43 5.54 -12.95
C LEU A 30 -6.39 6.56 -13.59
N GLY A 31 -6.19 7.85 -13.32
CA GLY A 31 -7.10 8.94 -13.69
C GLY A 31 -8.09 9.27 -12.57
N ARG A 32 -8.19 10.56 -12.23
CA ARG A 32 -9.07 11.07 -11.15
C ARG A 32 -10.54 10.84 -11.45
N GLU A 33 -10.93 10.91 -12.71
CA GLU A 33 -12.27 10.67 -13.21
C GLU A 33 -12.65 9.18 -13.23
N ARG A 34 -11.68 8.28 -13.07
CA ARG A 34 -11.91 6.82 -13.01
C ARG A 34 -11.76 6.25 -11.60
N THR A 35 -11.30 7.06 -10.64
CA THR A 35 -10.94 6.61 -9.30
C THR A 35 -11.77 7.28 -8.21
N THR A 36 -12.37 6.48 -7.33
CA THR A 36 -13.01 6.93 -6.09
C THR A 36 -12.10 6.57 -4.92
N VAL A 37 -11.85 7.50 -4.00
CA VAL A 37 -11.07 7.25 -2.77
C VAL A 37 -11.98 7.32 -1.55
N VAL A 38 -11.85 6.34 -0.66
CA VAL A 38 -12.59 6.27 0.61
C VAL A 38 -11.59 6.09 1.74
N CYS A 39 -11.60 6.99 2.72
CA CYS A 39 -10.79 6.86 3.93
C CYS A 39 -11.62 6.17 5.02
N THR A 40 -11.16 5.05 5.58
CA THR A 40 -11.86 4.40 6.69
C THR A 40 -11.71 5.16 8.01
N ASP A 41 -10.75 6.07 8.10
CA ASP A 41 -10.59 6.94 9.28
C ASP A 41 -11.75 7.96 9.38
N ASP A 42 -12.54 8.15 8.31
CA ASP A 42 -13.78 8.94 8.34
C ASP A 42 -14.87 8.34 9.22
N TYR A 43 -14.76 7.05 9.59
CA TYR A 43 -15.77 6.29 10.32
C TYR A 43 -15.50 6.24 11.82
N HIS A 44 -14.69 7.16 12.33
CA HIS A 44 -14.55 7.36 13.77
C HIS A 44 -15.92 7.69 14.40
N LYS A 45 -16.26 7.01 15.50
CA LYS A 45 -17.48 7.28 16.28
C LYS A 45 -17.41 8.60 17.04
N TYR A 46 -16.20 8.96 17.44
CA TYR A 46 -15.91 10.05 18.36
C TYR A 46 -14.88 10.99 17.75
N ASP A 47 -15.07 12.29 17.97
CA ASP A 47 -14.09 13.30 17.60
C ASP A 47 -12.82 13.24 18.50
N ARG A 48 -11.83 14.09 18.23
CA ARG A 48 -10.57 14.09 18.98
C ARG A 48 -10.76 14.40 20.47
N SER A 49 -11.68 15.30 20.80
CA SER A 49 -11.97 15.72 22.18
C SER A 49 -12.66 14.59 22.95
N GLU A 50 -13.71 14.02 22.36
CA GLU A 50 -14.48 12.91 22.94
C GLU A 50 -13.58 11.69 23.19
N ARG A 51 -12.74 11.31 22.22
CA ARG A 51 -11.76 10.22 22.41
C ARG A 51 -10.82 10.48 23.58
N SER A 52 -10.37 11.72 23.74
CA SER A 52 -9.49 12.09 24.86
C SER A 52 -10.20 11.92 26.20
N GLN A 53 -11.47 12.31 26.31
CA GLN A 53 -12.27 12.18 27.53
C GLN A 53 -12.57 10.71 27.88
N LEU A 54 -12.85 9.90 26.85
CA LEU A 54 -13.13 8.47 27.00
C LEU A 54 -11.88 7.61 27.21
N GLY A 55 -10.68 8.16 26.96
CA GLY A 55 -9.43 7.41 27.06
C GLY A 55 -9.20 6.40 25.94
N ILE A 56 -10.07 6.34 24.92
CA ILE A 56 -9.98 5.41 23.78
C ILE A 56 -9.15 6.00 22.64
N THR A 57 -8.34 5.18 21.95
CA THR A 57 -7.59 5.64 20.78
C THR A 57 -8.35 5.39 19.48
N ALA A 58 -8.03 6.16 18.45
CA ALA A 58 -8.59 5.98 17.10
C ALA A 58 -8.24 4.62 16.47
N LEU A 59 -7.24 3.90 17.01
CA LEU A 59 -6.82 2.58 16.52
C LEU A 59 -7.73 1.47 17.06
N HIS A 60 -8.43 1.70 18.17
CA HIS A 60 -9.30 0.70 18.79
C HIS A 60 -10.56 0.49 17.92
N PRO A 61 -10.96 -0.75 17.61
CA PRO A 61 -12.14 -1.05 16.80
C PRO A 61 -13.42 -0.41 17.36
N ASP A 62 -13.61 -0.41 18.69
CA ASP A 62 -14.78 0.23 19.32
C ASP A 62 -14.87 1.74 19.10
N CYS A 63 -13.76 2.40 18.75
CA CYS A 63 -13.75 3.82 18.37
C CYS A 63 -14.25 4.06 16.94
N ASN A 64 -14.54 3.01 16.18
CA ASN A 64 -14.86 3.06 14.76
C ASN A 64 -16.17 2.31 14.47
N TYR A 65 -16.98 2.84 13.54
CA TYR A 65 -18.17 2.15 13.05
C TYR A 65 -17.78 1.04 12.05
N VAL A 66 -17.14 -0.04 12.54
CA VAL A 66 -16.62 -1.15 11.72
C VAL A 66 -17.71 -1.80 10.87
N ASP A 67 -18.89 -2.00 11.46
CA ASP A 67 -20.11 -2.49 10.82
C ASP A 67 -20.58 -1.59 9.66
N VAL A 68 -20.49 -0.27 9.82
CA VAL A 68 -20.83 0.68 8.75
C VAL A 68 -19.78 0.65 7.64
N ILE A 69 -18.49 0.46 7.98
CA ILE A 69 -17.44 0.28 6.96
C ILE A 69 -17.70 -0.98 6.14
N GLU A 70 -18.05 -2.11 6.80
CA GLU A 70 -18.43 -3.37 6.13
C GLU A 70 -19.57 -3.15 5.14
N LEU A 71 -20.67 -2.54 5.58
CA LEU A 71 -21.83 -2.23 4.72
C LEU A 71 -21.45 -1.33 3.55
N HIS A 72 -20.63 -0.31 3.78
CA HIS A 72 -20.22 0.61 2.71
C HIS A 72 -19.27 -0.06 1.71
N LEU A 73 -18.37 -0.94 2.17
CA LEU A 73 -17.52 -1.75 1.28
C LEU A 73 -18.36 -2.67 0.39
N GLU A 74 -19.35 -3.35 0.95
CA GLU A 74 -20.28 -4.18 0.19
C GLU A 74 -21.00 -3.37 -0.91
N ARG A 75 -21.57 -2.20 -0.54
CA ARG A 75 -22.25 -1.33 -1.49
C ARG A 75 -21.33 -0.87 -2.61
N LEU A 76 -20.14 -0.40 -2.28
CA LEU A 76 -19.15 0.03 -3.27
C LEU A 76 -18.75 -1.13 -4.19
N HIS A 77 -18.61 -2.36 -3.66
CA HIS A 77 -18.29 -3.56 -4.43
C HIS A 77 -19.36 -3.87 -5.48
N TYR A 78 -20.63 -3.68 -5.14
CA TYR A 78 -21.75 -3.83 -6.06
C TYR A 78 -22.04 -2.58 -6.90
N GLY A 79 -21.15 -1.59 -6.91
CA GLY A 79 -21.31 -0.37 -7.71
C GLY A 79 -22.40 0.58 -7.19
N GLN A 80 -22.81 0.44 -5.93
CA GLN A 80 -23.82 1.27 -5.28
C GLN A 80 -23.18 2.46 -4.56
N PRO A 81 -23.84 3.64 -4.58
CA PRO A 81 -23.37 4.82 -3.87
C PRO A 81 -23.57 4.71 -2.35
N ILE A 82 -22.79 5.48 -1.61
CA ILE A 82 -22.83 5.56 -0.15
C ILE A 82 -22.93 7.02 0.31
N LEU A 83 -23.51 7.23 1.50
CA LEU A 83 -23.40 8.50 2.21
C LEU A 83 -22.28 8.34 3.25
N LYS A 84 -21.06 8.71 2.87
CA LYS A 84 -19.85 8.49 3.64
C LYS A 84 -19.73 9.55 4.75
N PRO A 85 -19.45 9.19 6.02
CA PRO A 85 -19.07 10.18 7.02
C PRO A 85 -17.75 10.88 6.62
N VAL A 86 -17.41 11.96 7.32
CA VAL A 86 -16.18 12.71 7.06
C VAL A 86 -15.55 13.11 8.40
N TYR A 87 -14.28 12.77 8.57
CA TYR A 87 -13.48 13.20 9.71
C TYR A 87 -12.42 14.21 9.24
N ASP A 88 -12.53 15.45 9.71
CA ASP A 88 -11.55 16.47 9.40
C ASP A 88 -10.32 16.31 10.30
N HIS A 89 -9.19 15.88 9.73
CA HIS A 89 -7.95 15.70 10.49
C HIS A 89 -7.29 16.99 10.98
N SER A 90 -7.63 18.15 10.40
CA SER A 90 -7.08 19.46 10.80
C SER A 90 -7.70 19.90 12.13
N THR A 91 -9.04 19.99 12.18
CA THR A 91 -9.81 20.33 13.38
C THR A 91 -9.91 19.17 14.36
N GLY A 92 -9.91 17.94 13.84
CA GLY A 92 -10.14 16.73 14.62
C GLY A 92 -11.62 16.45 14.89
N SER A 93 -12.51 16.98 14.04
CA SER A 93 -13.97 16.97 14.22
C SER A 93 -14.68 16.13 13.15
N LEU A 94 -15.86 15.61 13.51
CA LEU A 94 -16.79 15.00 12.57
C LEU A 94 -17.59 16.10 11.86
N VAL A 95 -17.64 16.06 10.53
CA VAL A 95 -18.33 17.08 9.72
C VAL A 95 -19.43 16.45 8.85
N ARG A 96 -20.08 17.27 8.01
CA ARG A 96 -21.19 16.79 7.18
C ARG A 96 -20.74 15.63 6.27
N PRO A 97 -21.58 14.60 6.08
CA PRO A 97 -21.24 13.48 5.23
C PRO A 97 -21.23 13.87 3.74
N GLU A 98 -20.54 13.06 2.95
CA GLU A 98 -20.39 13.23 1.51
C GLU A 98 -21.08 12.08 0.76
N TYR A 99 -21.81 12.41 -0.30
CA TYR A 99 -22.37 11.40 -1.20
C TYR A 99 -21.29 10.92 -2.17
N VAL A 100 -20.93 9.64 -2.09
CA VAL A 100 -19.84 9.05 -2.86
C VAL A 100 -20.39 8.01 -3.83
N GLN A 101 -20.09 8.18 -5.11
CA GLN A 101 -20.36 7.17 -6.14
C GLN A 101 -19.08 6.37 -6.46
N PRO A 102 -19.16 5.03 -6.56
CA PRO A 102 -18.03 4.24 -7.00
C PRO A 102 -17.77 4.44 -8.51
N ARG A 103 -16.51 4.66 -8.86
CA ARG A 103 -16.02 4.68 -10.24
C ARG A 103 -15.43 3.32 -10.61
N GLU A 104 -14.68 3.24 -11.71
CA GLU A 104 -14.06 1.99 -12.18
C GLU A 104 -13.11 1.40 -11.13
N PHE A 105 -12.33 2.27 -10.48
CA PHE A 105 -11.44 1.90 -9.38
C PHE A 105 -11.91 2.55 -8.08
N VAL A 106 -11.93 1.79 -7.00
CA VAL A 106 -12.19 2.28 -5.65
C VAL A 106 -10.96 1.97 -4.81
N ILE A 107 -10.30 3.00 -4.28
CA ILE A 107 -9.19 2.85 -3.33
C ILE A 107 -9.72 3.14 -1.95
N VAL A 108 -9.64 2.15 -1.07
CA VAL A 108 -10.03 2.27 0.34
C VAL A 108 -8.78 2.28 1.19
N GLU A 109 -8.47 3.41 1.80
CA GLU A 109 -7.30 3.55 2.67
C GLU A 109 -7.68 3.76 4.13
N GLY A 110 -6.85 3.31 5.06
CA GLY A 110 -7.01 3.67 6.47
C GLY A 110 -6.37 2.71 7.46
N LEU A 111 -6.79 2.81 8.72
CA LEU A 111 -6.20 2.07 9.84
C LEU A 111 -6.73 0.62 9.97
N LEU A 112 -8.03 0.42 9.77
CA LEU A 112 -8.74 -0.82 10.12
C LEU A 112 -9.35 -1.55 8.91
N GLY A 113 -8.86 -1.26 7.70
CA GLY A 113 -9.45 -1.79 6.45
C GLY A 113 -9.46 -3.32 6.33
N PHE A 114 -8.60 -4.06 7.05
CA PHE A 114 -8.58 -5.53 7.04
C PHE A 114 -8.95 -6.16 8.39
N HIS A 115 -9.50 -5.37 9.30
CA HIS A 115 -9.78 -5.78 10.67
C HIS A 115 -10.78 -6.94 10.73
N SER A 116 -11.91 -6.83 10.01
CA SER A 116 -12.94 -7.86 9.96
C SER A 116 -12.78 -8.78 8.75
N ALA A 117 -13.17 -10.06 8.95
CA ALA A 117 -13.23 -11.03 7.86
C ALA A 117 -14.20 -10.62 6.74
N VAL A 118 -15.29 -9.93 7.07
CA VAL A 118 -16.29 -9.46 6.09
C VAL A 118 -15.69 -8.41 5.18
N MET A 119 -15.02 -7.39 5.74
CA MET A 119 -14.34 -6.34 4.97
C MET A 119 -13.37 -6.92 3.94
N ARG A 120 -12.61 -7.95 4.34
CA ARG A 120 -11.59 -8.58 3.50
C ARG A 120 -12.13 -9.24 2.23
N GLN A 121 -13.42 -9.59 2.19
CA GLN A 121 -14.05 -10.25 1.05
C GLN A 121 -14.34 -9.28 -0.11
N PHE A 122 -14.44 -7.98 0.17
CA PHE A 122 -14.84 -6.99 -0.83
C PHE A 122 -13.67 -6.37 -1.60
N TYR A 123 -12.42 -6.69 -1.22
CA TYR A 123 -11.22 -6.24 -1.90
C TYR A 123 -10.78 -7.20 -3.02
N ASP A 124 -10.44 -6.65 -4.17
CA ASP A 124 -9.78 -7.38 -5.26
C ASP A 124 -8.27 -7.50 -5.05
N VAL A 125 -7.66 -6.48 -4.42
CA VAL A 125 -6.25 -6.43 -4.04
C VAL A 125 -6.13 -5.80 -2.67
N LYS A 126 -5.35 -6.41 -1.77
CA LYS A 126 -5.08 -5.94 -0.41
C LYS A 126 -3.61 -5.58 -0.26
N VAL A 127 -3.32 -4.30 -0.08
CA VAL A 127 -1.96 -3.77 0.17
C VAL A 127 -1.83 -3.38 1.64
N TYR A 128 -0.80 -3.88 2.30
CA TYR A 128 -0.44 -3.45 3.64
C TYR A 128 0.89 -2.68 3.63
N LEU A 129 0.91 -1.48 4.21
CA LEU A 129 2.13 -0.68 4.39
C LEU A 129 2.80 -1.00 5.73
N ASP A 130 4.02 -1.52 5.66
CA ASP A 130 4.81 -2.00 6.80
C ASP A 130 6.18 -1.29 6.87
N PRO A 131 6.25 0.05 6.95
CA PRO A 131 7.52 0.73 7.15
C PRO A 131 8.09 0.40 8.54
N PRO A 132 9.42 0.41 8.70
CA PRO A 132 10.06 0.33 10.02
C PRO A 132 9.49 1.36 11.01
N GLU A 133 9.33 0.96 12.26
CA GLU A 133 8.69 1.77 13.31
C GLU A 133 9.44 3.07 13.59
N ASP A 134 10.77 3.03 13.58
CA ASP A 134 11.66 4.20 13.69
C ASP A 134 11.41 5.21 12.56
N MET A 135 11.34 4.74 11.32
CA MET A 135 11.01 5.55 10.15
C MET A 135 9.61 6.17 10.26
N ARG A 136 8.61 5.37 10.67
CA ARG A 136 7.24 5.83 10.84
C ARG A 136 7.14 6.94 11.89
N ARG A 137 7.88 6.83 13.00
CA ARG A 137 7.95 7.86 14.05
C ARG A 137 8.53 9.16 13.51
N VAL A 138 9.63 9.09 12.75
CA VAL A 138 10.23 10.25 12.09
C VAL A 138 9.23 10.92 11.15
N TRP A 139 8.56 10.16 10.30
CA TRP A 139 7.54 10.69 9.38
C TRP A 139 6.38 11.34 10.10
N LYS A 140 5.88 10.72 11.19
CA LYS A 140 4.78 11.28 11.98
C LYS A 140 5.17 12.59 12.63
N VAL A 141 6.35 12.66 13.25
CA VAL A 141 6.86 13.91 13.86
C VAL A 141 7.01 14.98 12.79
N LYS A 142 7.68 14.70 11.66
CA LYS A 142 7.84 15.68 10.57
C LYS A 142 6.50 16.19 10.04
N ARG A 143 5.53 15.31 9.80
CA ARG A 143 4.21 15.67 9.26
C ARG A 143 3.38 16.48 10.26
N ASP A 144 3.26 16.00 11.48
CA ASP A 144 2.32 16.56 12.46
C ASP A 144 2.84 17.89 13.03
N THR A 145 4.16 18.08 13.14
CA THR A 145 4.77 19.38 13.48
C THR A 145 4.65 20.40 12.35
N ALA A 146 4.85 19.99 11.09
CA ALA A 146 4.80 20.92 9.95
C ALA A 146 3.37 21.27 9.50
N LYS A 147 2.43 20.32 9.53
CA LYS A 147 1.09 20.50 8.95
C LYS A 147 -0.03 20.71 9.96
N ARG A 148 0.16 20.29 11.22
CA ARG A 148 -0.91 20.26 12.23
C ARG A 148 -0.59 21.09 13.48
N GLY A 149 0.58 21.73 13.53
CA GLY A 149 0.95 22.65 14.61
C GLY A 149 1.28 21.99 15.94
N TYR A 150 1.47 20.67 15.98
CA TYR A 150 1.84 19.96 17.22
C TYR A 150 3.32 20.13 17.56
N SER A 151 3.66 20.06 18.85
CA SER A 151 5.05 19.92 19.26
C SER A 151 5.54 18.47 19.07
N ALA A 152 6.86 18.28 18.92
CA ALA A 152 7.42 16.94 18.79
C ALA A 152 7.11 16.05 20.01
N ASP A 153 7.08 16.61 21.21
CA ASP A 153 6.79 15.87 22.45
C ASP A 153 5.33 15.43 22.52
N GLN A 154 4.38 16.26 22.08
CA GLN A 154 2.98 15.87 21.96
C GLN A 154 2.80 14.68 21.01
N VAL A 155 3.51 14.70 19.88
CA VAL A 155 3.46 13.61 18.89
C VAL A 155 4.05 12.32 19.45
N ARG A 156 5.17 12.39 20.19
CA ARG A 156 5.79 11.22 20.84
C ARG A 156 4.89 10.61 21.92
N ALA A 157 4.31 11.45 22.78
CA ALA A 157 3.37 10.99 23.80
C ALA A 157 2.13 10.31 23.17
N GLU A 158 1.61 10.86 22.07
CA GLU A 158 0.49 10.23 21.33
C GLU A 158 0.89 8.89 20.72
N LEU A 159 2.10 8.77 20.19
CA LEU A 159 2.65 7.51 19.66
C LEU A 159 2.75 6.43 20.74
N GLU A 160 3.28 6.79 21.92
CA GLU A 160 3.40 5.87 23.05
C GLU A 160 2.01 5.41 23.54
N LYS A 161 1.06 6.34 23.69
CA LYS A 161 -0.32 6.02 24.08
C LYS A 161 -0.99 5.01 23.13
N ARG A 162 -0.63 5.04 21.84
CA ARG A 162 -1.23 4.20 20.78
C ARG A 162 -0.51 2.89 20.54
N GLU A 163 0.65 2.65 21.15
CA GLU A 163 1.49 1.49 20.83
C GLU A 163 0.78 0.16 21.10
N ALA A 164 0.07 0.05 22.23
CA ALA A 164 -0.70 -1.15 22.57
C ALA A 164 -1.76 -1.45 21.50
N ASP A 165 -2.60 -0.45 21.18
CA ASP A 165 -3.65 -0.62 20.15
C ASP A 165 -3.06 -0.85 18.74
N SER A 166 -1.91 -0.25 18.42
CA SER A 166 -1.22 -0.54 17.15
C SER A 166 -0.77 -1.99 17.07
N ARG A 167 -0.14 -2.50 18.13
CA ARG A 167 0.26 -3.91 18.25
C ARG A 167 -0.94 -4.86 18.17
N ASP A 168 -2.06 -4.50 18.80
CA ASP A 168 -3.19 -5.42 18.99
C ASP A 168 -4.20 -5.36 17.84
N PHE A 169 -4.37 -4.21 17.17
CA PHE A 169 -5.41 -4.03 16.15
C PHE A 169 -4.87 -3.66 14.77
N ILE A 170 -3.71 -3.01 14.66
CA ILE A 170 -3.18 -2.54 13.36
C ILE A 170 -2.20 -3.55 12.76
N ARG A 171 -1.10 -3.86 13.46
CA ARG A 171 -0.04 -4.75 12.96
C ARG A 171 -0.50 -6.16 12.58
N PRO A 172 -1.46 -6.80 13.28
CA PRO A 172 -1.95 -8.13 12.89
C PRO A 172 -2.59 -8.15 11.49
N GLN A 173 -3.14 -7.02 11.03
CA GLN A 173 -3.74 -6.90 9.70
C GLN A 173 -2.73 -7.13 8.56
N ARG A 174 -1.42 -7.04 8.83
CA ARG A 174 -0.34 -7.39 7.88
C ARG A 174 -0.49 -8.81 7.34
N GLU A 175 -0.99 -9.75 8.13
CA GLU A 175 -1.18 -11.14 7.69
C GLU A 175 -2.18 -11.28 6.54
N HIS A 176 -3.08 -10.30 6.38
CA HIS A 176 -4.16 -10.33 5.41
C HIS A 176 -3.85 -9.58 4.11
N GLY A 177 -2.73 -8.85 4.03
CA GLY A 177 -2.29 -8.23 2.79
C GLY A 177 -1.92 -9.27 1.73
N ASP A 178 -2.31 -9.04 0.48
CA ASP A 178 -1.81 -9.79 -0.68
C ASP A 178 -0.42 -9.28 -1.08
N ILE A 179 -0.20 -7.98 -0.91
CA ILE A 179 1.08 -7.31 -1.12
C ILE A 179 1.45 -6.56 0.15
N VAL A 180 2.64 -6.80 0.70
CA VAL A 180 3.18 -5.98 1.80
C VAL A 180 4.26 -5.08 1.24
N VAL A 181 4.09 -3.76 1.35
CA VAL A 181 5.06 -2.77 0.89
C VAL A 181 5.79 -2.20 2.08
N ARG A 182 7.12 -2.26 2.03
CA ARG A 182 8.01 -1.73 3.05
C ARG A 182 9.01 -0.77 2.43
N PHE A 183 8.89 0.51 2.76
CA PHE A 183 9.92 1.50 2.48
C PHE A 183 10.89 1.56 3.66
N TYR A 184 12.19 1.47 3.41
CA TYR A 184 13.21 1.41 4.46
C TYR A 184 14.52 2.09 4.03
N PRO A 185 15.30 2.63 4.97
CA PRO A 185 16.53 3.34 4.63
C PRO A 185 17.61 2.36 4.12
N PRO A 186 18.51 2.81 3.24
CA PRO A 186 19.71 2.07 2.92
C PRO A 186 20.54 1.75 4.16
N LYS A 187 21.32 0.67 4.08
CA LYS A 187 22.18 0.25 5.20
C LYS A 187 23.15 1.38 5.56
N GLY A 188 23.19 1.75 6.85
CA GLY A 188 24.05 2.83 7.35
C GLY A 188 23.43 4.23 7.26
N THR A 189 22.22 4.36 6.72
CA THR A 189 21.49 5.63 6.69
C THR A 189 20.48 5.70 7.83
N ALA A 190 20.56 6.74 8.66
CA ALA A 190 19.57 6.98 9.70
C ALA A 190 18.20 7.36 9.08
N PRO A 191 17.06 6.96 9.67
CA PRO A 191 15.74 7.27 9.12
C PRO A 191 15.49 8.76 8.86
N GLU A 192 16.06 9.65 9.67
CA GLU A 192 15.95 11.11 9.53
C GLU A 192 16.61 11.65 8.26
N GLN A 193 17.67 10.97 7.80
CA GLN A 193 18.54 11.37 6.69
C GLN A 193 18.19 10.69 5.37
N ALA A 194 17.28 9.71 5.39
CA ALA A 194 17.04 8.85 4.24
C ALA A 194 16.46 9.56 3.02
N GLY A 195 15.69 10.65 3.24
CA GLY A 195 15.18 11.51 2.18
C GLY A 195 14.43 10.72 1.09
N PRO A 196 14.69 10.99 -0.21
CA PRO A 196 14.02 10.30 -1.32
C PRO A 196 14.58 8.90 -1.62
N HIS A 197 15.72 8.52 -1.03
CA HIS A 197 16.52 7.35 -1.38
C HIS A 197 16.18 6.12 -0.55
N LEU A 198 14.90 5.90 -0.27
CA LEU A 198 14.44 4.71 0.45
C LEU A 198 14.44 3.51 -0.48
N ASN A 199 14.90 2.36 0.01
CA ASN A 199 14.59 1.10 -0.64
C ASN A 199 13.10 0.81 -0.50
N ALA A 200 12.52 0.12 -1.47
CA ALA A 200 11.18 -0.44 -1.37
C ALA A 200 11.26 -1.96 -1.52
N ARG A 201 10.73 -2.70 -0.55
CA ARG A 201 10.50 -4.15 -0.65
C ARG A 201 9.01 -4.39 -0.79
N LEU A 202 8.61 -5.09 -1.85
CA LEU A 202 7.27 -5.64 -2.01
C LEU A 202 7.34 -7.14 -1.71
N VAL A 203 6.57 -7.58 -0.73
CA VAL A 203 6.31 -9.00 -0.46
C VAL A 203 5.07 -9.40 -1.26
N LEU A 204 5.26 -10.21 -2.29
CA LEU A 204 4.22 -10.68 -3.19
C LEU A 204 3.77 -12.07 -2.73
N ARG A 205 2.56 -12.15 -2.14
CA ARG A 205 2.03 -13.40 -1.60
C ARG A 205 1.17 -14.10 -2.64
N PRO A 206 1.21 -15.45 -2.72
CA PRO A 206 0.44 -16.23 -3.69
C PRO A 206 -1.08 -16.28 -3.39
N THR A 207 -1.62 -15.29 -2.68
CA THR A 207 -3.06 -15.11 -2.45
C THR A 207 -3.76 -14.46 -3.63
N ILE A 208 -3.01 -13.80 -4.53
CA ILE A 208 -3.49 -13.29 -5.82
C ILE A 208 -2.50 -13.64 -6.94
N PRO A 209 -2.94 -13.63 -8.22
CA PRO A 209 -2.01 -13.69 -9.34
C PRO A 209 -1.17 -12.42 -9.40
N HIS A 210 0.14 -12.57 -9.53
CA HIS A 210 1.05 -11.46 -9.82
C HIS A 210 1.39 -11.42 -11.32
N PRO A 211 1.66 -10.23 -11.89
CA PRO A 211 2.26 -10.15 -13.22
C PRO A 211 3.62 -10.85 -13.25
N ASP A 212 4.01 -11.33 -14.42
CA ASP A 212 5.38 -11.79 -14.61
C ASP A 212 6.31 -10.58 -14.54
N LEU A 213 7.29 -10.60 -13.66
CA LEU A 213 8.24 -9.50 -13.45
C LEU A 213 9.67 -9.91 -13.82
N SER A 214 9.87 -11.09 -14.42
CA SER A 214 11.22 -11.57 -14.77
C SER A 214 11.94 -10.61 -15.72
N TYR A 215 11.20 -9.96 -16.62
CA TYR A 215 11.73 -9.00 -17.59
C TYR A 215 12.38 -7.77 -16.92
N LEU A 216 12.02 -7.44 -15.67
CA LEU A 216 12.66 -6.37 -14.90
C LEU A 216 14.04 -6.77 -14.34
N VAL A 217 14.36 -8.07 -14.41
CA VAL A 217 15.55 -8.68 -13.80
C VAL A 217 16.50 -9.27 -14.85
N ASP A 218 16.04 -9.46 -16.09
CA ASP A 218 16.75 -10.17 -17.18
C ASP A 218 17.99 -9.43 -17.75
N GLY A 219 18.44 -8.34 -17.12
CA GLY A 219 19.72 -7.66 -17.39
C GLY A 219 20.96 -8.30 -16.73
N GLY A 220 20.86 -9.55 -16.27
CA GLY A 220 21.93 -10.27 -15.60
C GLY A 220 22.21 -9.76 -14.18
N ASN A 221 23.01 -10.52 -13.42
CA ASN A 221 23.50 -10.18 -12.07
C ASN A 221 24.43 -8.94 -12.06
N SER A 222 24.10 -7.88 -12.79
CA SER A 222 24.79 -6.62 -12.67
C SER A 222 24.41 -6.00 -11.31
N PRO A 223 25.39 -5.63 -10.46
CA PRO A 223 25.13 -4.93 -9.20
C PRO A 223 24.39 -3.58 -9.39
N THR A 224 24.26 -3.13 -10.64
CA THR A 224 23.54 -1.92 -11.07
C THR A 224 22.04 -2.12 -11.32
N SER A 225 21.49 -3.35 -11.28
CA SER A 225 20.04 -3.52 -11.40
C SER A 225 19.38 -2.87 -10.18
N GLY A 226 18.63 -1.80 -10.42
CA GLY A 226 17.88 -1.07 -9.41
C GLY A 226 16.75 -1.91 -8.82
N ILE A 227 16.39 -3.01 -9.49
CA ILE A 227 15.38 -3.97 -9.07
C ILE A 227 15.97 -5.38 -8.94
N ARG A 228 15.51 -6.15 -7.96
CA ARG A 228 15.84 -7.57 -7.77
C ARG A 228 14.59 -8.35 -7.37
N LEU A 229 14.44 -9.56 -7.91
CA LEU A 229 13.40 -10.51 -7.51
C LEU A 229 14.03 -11.71 -6.82
N GLU A 230 13.59 -12.02 -5.60
CA GLU A 230 14.12 -13.11 -4.78
C GLU A 230 13.01 -13.99 -4.24
N LEU A 231 13.23 -15.30 -4.23
CA LEU A 231 12.35 -16.24 -3.54
C LEU A 231 12.68 -16.26 -2.04
N GLY A 232 11.66 -16.28 -1.20
CA GLY A 232 11.86 -16.44 0.23
C GLY A 232 10.61 -16.83 0.99
N ARG A 233 10.63 -16.53 2.30
CA ARG A 233 9.50 -16.81 3.19
C ARG A 233 9.14 -15.58 4.03
N ASP A 234 7.85 -15.30 4.12
CA ASP A 234 7.28 -14.27 5.01
C ASP A 234 6.30 -14.96 5.98
N GLY A 235 6.60 -14.95 7.28
CA GLY A 235 5.79 -15.67 8.28
C GLY A 235 5.66 -17.18 7.98
N GLY A 236 6.71 -17.79 7.40
CA GLY A 236 6.71 -19.19 6.97
C GLY A 236 6.05 -19.47 5.62
N ARG A 237 5.31 -18.51 5.04
CA ARG A 237 4.66 -18.66 3.72
C ARG A 237 5.67 -18.39 2.60
N PRO A 238 5.72 -19.21 1.53
CA PRO A 238 6.56 -18.92 0.38
C PRO A 238 6.05 -17.65 -0.32
N VAL A 239 6.96 -16.75 -0.66
CA VAL A 239 6.66 -15.45 -1.28
C VAL A 239 7.76 -15.07 -2.27
N ASP A 240 7.42 -14.19 -3.20
CA ASP A 240 8.40 -13.46 -4.00
C ASP A 240 8.67 -12.10 -3.33
N PHE A 241 9.94 -11.78 -3.14
CA PHE A 241 10.40 -10.46 -2.70
C PHE A 241 10.88 -9.68 -3.91
N LEU A 242 10.20 -8.58 -4.22
CA LEU A 242 10.68 -7.60 -5.17
C LEU A 242 11.34 -6.44 -4.42
N GLU A 243 12.63 -6.27 -4.61
CA GLU A 243 13.43 -5.19 -4.04
C GLU A 243 13.67 -4.10 -5.08
N ILE A 244 13.47 -2.85 -4.67
CA ILE A 244 13.78 -1.66 -5.45
C ILE A 244 14.75 -0.83 -4.63
N LYS A 245 15.96 -0.61 -5.15
CA LYS A 245 17.02 0.09 -4.42
C LYS A 245 16.76 1.60 -4.42
N GLY A 246 17.01 2.23 -3.28
CA GLY A 246 16.89 3.67 -3.08
C GLY A 246 17.86 4.52 -3.90
N ASN A 247 18.93 3.91 -4.40
CA ASN A 247 19.95 4.55 -5.24
C ASN A 247 19.77 4.28 -6.74
N VAL A 248 18.58 3.82 -7.16
CA VAL A 248 18.24 3.75 -8.59
C VAL A 248 18.40 5.15 -9.21
N THR A 249 19.17 5.24 -10.30
CA THR A 249 19.38 6.50 -11.02
C THR A 249 18.11 6.85 -11.81
N ALA A 250 17.89 8.14 -12.10
CA ALA A 250 16.74 8.58 -12.89
C ALA A 250 16.62 7.80 -14.21
N GLY A 251 17.68 7.79 -15.03
CA GLY A 251 17.66 7.05 -16.30
C GLY A 251 17.43 5.54 -16.18
N HIS A 252 17.79 4.90 -15.06
CA HIS A 252 17.44 3.49 -14.85
C HIS A 252 16.00 3.31 -14.36
N ALA A 253 15.47 4.26 -13.56
CA ALA A 253 14.06 4.28 -13.19
C ALA A 253 13.18 4.46 -14.43
N GLU A 254 13.50 5.40 -15.32
CA GLU A 254 12.81 5.64 -16.59
C GLU A 254 12.74 4.34 -17.44
N GLN A 255 13.86 3.63 -17.58
CA GLN A 255 13.90 2.34 -18.29
C GLN A 255 12.99 1.28 -17.68
N LEU A 256 12.97 1.19 -16.34
CA LEU A 256 12.12 0.24 -15.63
C LEU A 256 10.63 0.63 -15.74
N GLU A 257 10.33 1.92 -15.67
CA GLU A 257 8.98 2.45 -15.87
C GLU A 257 8.49 2.15 -17.29
N GLU A 258 9.29 2.44 -18.31
CA GLU A 258 8.97 2.11 -19.71
C GLU A 258 8.73 0.61 -19.90
N ALA A 259 9.59 -0.24 -19.31
CA ALA A 259 9.41 -1.68 -19.37
C ALA A 259 8.09 -2.14 -18.71
N ILE A 260 7.66 -1.51 -17.61
CA ILE A 260 6.36 -1.79 -16.99
C ILE A 260 5.22 -1.29 -17.88
N TRP A 261 5.32 -0.08 -18.45
CA TRP A 261 4.32 0.49 -19.34
C TRP A 261 4.05 -0.37 -20.58
N GLN A 262 5.08 -0.96 -21.18
CA GLN A 262 4.93 -1.88 -22.31
C GLN A 262 4.06 -3.12 -21.99
N HIS A 263 3.92 -3.47 -20.71
CA HIS A 263 3.14 -4.61 -20.24
C HIS A 263 1.80 -4.22 -19.57
N LEU A 264 1.49 -2.93 -19.45
CA LEU A 264 0.25 -2.41 -18.89
C LEU A 264 -0.85 -2.38 -19.98
N PRO A 265 -1.91 -3.20 -19.87
CA PRO A 265 -2.98 -3.19 -20.87
C PRO A 265 -3.81 -1.90 -20.76
N ASP A 266 -4.22 -1.37 -21.92
CA ASP A 266 -5.27 -0.35 -22.06
C ASP A 266 -5.07 0.98 -21.29
N LEU A 267 -3.85 1.29 -20.85
CA LEU A 267 -3.49 2.62 -20.35
C LEU A 267 -2.56 3.35 -21.32
N ARG A 268 -2.82 4.65 -21.51
CA ARG A 268 -1.82 5.55 -22.08
C ARG A 268 -0.84 5.92 -20.97
N PRO A 269 0.48 5.90 -21.23
CA PRO A 269 1.47 6.38 -20.27
C PRO A 269 1.11 7.79 -19.79
N VAL A 270 1.19 7.97 -18.48
CA VAL A 270 1.04 9.26 -17.82
C VAL A 270 2.44 9.81 -17.56
N CYS A 271 2.66 11.13 -17.68
CA CYS A 271 3.97 11.73 -17.48
C CYS A 271 4.55 11.42 -16.08
N GLU A 272 5.88 11.25 -16.01
CA GLU A 272 6.63 10.88 -14.80
C GLU A 272 6.48 11.87 -13.65
N ASP A 273 6.16 13.14 -13.95
CA ASP A 273 5.92 14.19 -12.97
C ASP A 273 4.58 14.06 -12.22
N GLN A 274 3.77 13.03 -12.54
CA GLN A 274 2.47 12.82 -11.92
C GLN A 274 2.46 11.73 -10.85
N PHE A 275 3.56 11.02 -10.63
CA PHE A 275 3.68 9.98 -9.59
C PHE A 275 5.10 9.94 -9.01
N GLY A 276 5.34 9.12 -7.99
CA GLY A 276 6.62 9.11 -7.24
C GLY A 276 6.81 10.26 -6.25
N ASP A 277 5.91 11.24 -6.25
CA ASP A 277 6.02 12.41 -5.38
C ASP A 277 5.54 12.16 -3.95
N TYR A 278 6.29 12.69 -2.99
CA TYR A 278 5.93 12.75 -1.57
C TYR A 278 6.17 14.15 -1.01
N GLN A 279 5.50 14.45 0.11
CA GLN A 279 5.74 15.70 0.82
C GLN A 279 6.80 15.50 1.90
N ASP A 280 7.88 16.29 1.84
CA ASP A 280 8.81 16.49 2.95
C ASP A 280 8.60 17.89 3.53
N ARG A 281 7.91 17.97 4.68
CA ARG A 281 7.49 19.23 5.31
C ARG A 281 6.66 20.10 4.34
N THR A 282 7.24 21.17 3.81
CA THR A 282 6.63 22.13 2.87
C THR A 282 7.08 21.89 1.42
N GLU A 283 8.09 21.06 1.19
CA GLU A 283 8.63 20.76 -0.14
C GLU A 283 7.99 19.49 -0.70
N VAL A 284 7.78 19.47 -2.01
CA VAL A 284 7.46 18.26 -2.76
C VAL A 284 8.77 17.69 -3.29
N ARG A 285 8.98 16.38 -3.10
CA ARG A 285 10.16 15.66 -3.54
C ARG A 285 9.74 14.41 -4.29
N HIS A 286 10.57 14.01 -5.25
CA HIS A 286 10.35 12.80 -6.03
C HIS A 286 11.15 11.61 -5.46
N SER A 287 10.60 10.40 -5.56
CA SER A 287 11.26 9.15 -5.18
C SER A 287 10.97 8.07 -6.21
N HIS A 288 11.98 7.68 -6.99
CA HIS A 288 11.85 6.62 -7.99
C HIS A 288 11.39 5.27 -7.41
N PRO A 289 11.86 4.80 -6.23
CA PRO A 289 11.32 3.60 -5.61
C PRO A 289 9.83 3.68 -5.29
N LEU A 290 9.34 4.85 -4.88
CA LEU A 290 7.91 5.09 -4.70
C LEU A 290 7.18 5.09 -6.04
N ALA A 291 7.74 5.72 -7.07
CA ALA A 291 7.19 5.78 -8.42
C ALA A 291 6.97 4.37 -8.99
N LEU A 292 8.04 3.56 -8.99
CA LEU A 292 8.01 2.17 -9.42
C LEU A 292 7.03 1.33 -8.60
N THR A 293 6.97 1.53 -7.27
CA THR A 293 5.99 0.85 -6.42
C THR A 293 4.55 1.20 -6.82
N GLN A 294 4.25 2.48 -7.08
CA GLN A 294 2.91 2.91 -7.52
C GLN A 294 2.56 2.34 -8.89
N LEU A 295 3.52 2.28 -9.82
CA LEU A 295 3.31 1.71 -11.14
C LEU A 295 3.05 0.20 -11.08
N LEU A 296 3.82 -0.53 -10.28
CA LEU A 296 3.62 -1.97 -10.07
C LEU A 296 2.28 -2.29 -9.41
N LEU A 297 1.84 -1.51 -8.42
CA LEU A 297 0.52 -1.69 -7.82
C LEU A 297 -0.60 -1.38 -8.82
N THR A 298 -0.44 -0.33 -9.64
CA THR A 298 -1.35 -0.03 -10.75
C THR A 298 -1.45 -1.22 -11.72
N TYR A 299 -0.33 -1.89 -12.02
CA TYR A 299 -0.33 -3.08 -12.86
C TYR A 299 -1.23 -4.20 -12.32
N HIS A 300 -1.18 -4.46 -11.01
CA HIS A 300 -2.02 -5.47 -10.39
C HIS A 300 -3.52 -5.13 -10.49
N LEU A 301 -3.89 -3.84 -10.42
CA LEU A 301 -5.29 -3.41 -10.55
C LEU A 301 -5.81 -3.57 -11.98
N LEU A 302 -5.03 -3.18 -12.98
CA LEU A 302 -5.46 -3.24 -14.37
C LEU A 302 -5.57 -4.68 -14.89
N ARG A 303 -4.70 -5.60 -14.46
CA ARG A 303 -4.84 -7.02 -14.84
C ARG A 303 -6.13 -7.64 -14.28
N LYS A 304 -6.66 -7.14 -13.17
CA LYS A 304 -7.99 -7.53 -12.67
C LYS A 304 -9.13 -6.88 -13.47
N TYR A 305 -8.89 -5.72 -14.08
CA TYR A 305 -9.86 -4.98 -14.90
C TYR A 305 -10.01 -5.56 -16.30
N SER A 306 -8.89 -5.81 -16.97
CA SER A 306 -8.85 -6.38 -18.31
C SER A 306 -9.07 -7.89 -18.22
N ALA A 307 -10.33 -8.31 -18.17
CA ALA A 307 -10.75 -9.69 -18.43
C ALA A 307 -10.59 -10.08 -19.92
N VAL A 308 -9.47 -9.67 -20.55
CA VAL A 308 -9.21 -9.85 -21.97
C VAL A 308 -7.89 -10.60 -22.14
N ALA A 309 -8.03 -11.82 -22.67
CA ALA A 309 -7.04 -12.82 -23.04
C ALA A 309 -6.38 -13.61 -21.87
N PRO A 310 -6.39 -14.96 -21.93
CA PRO A 310 -5.56 -15.80 -21.07
C PRO A 310 -4.11 -15.67 -21.53
N ILE A 311 -3.47 -14.57 -21.13
CA ILE A 311 -2.00 -14.49 -21.13
C ILE A 311 -1.55 -15.49 -20.07
N PRO A 312 -0.61 -16.41 -20.39
CA PRO A 312 -0.24 -17.48 -19.48
C PRO A 312 0.00 -16.90 -18.09
N PHE A 313 -0.66 -17.49 -17.09
CA PHE A 313 -0.26 -17.28 -15.72
C PHE A 313 1.26 -17.45 -15.67
N ALA A 314 1.97 -16.59 -14.94
CA ALA A 314 3.26 -17.02 -14.44
C ALA A 314 3.01 -18.42 -13.83
N PRO A 315 3.70 -19.48 -14.29
CA PRO A 315 3.42 -20.84 -13.86
C PRO A 315 3.36 -20.85 -12.32
N PRO A 316 2.46 -21.64 -11.70
CA PRO A 316 2.15 -21.55 -10.28
C PRO A 316 3.44 -21.49 -9.48
N VAL A 317 3.78 -20.25 -9.07
CA VAL A 317 5.03 -19.83 -8.43
C VAL A 317 6.31 -20.45 -9.03
N ALA A 318 7.27 -19.62 -9.43
CA ALA A 318 8.66 -20.06 -9.59
C ALA A 318 9.15 -20.83 -8.33
N ALA A 319 8.60 -20.56 -7.15
CA ALA A 319 8.83 -21.31 -5.92
C ALA A 319 8.38 -22.78 -5.97
N LEU A 320 7.17 -23.08 -6.47
CA LEU A 320 6.67 -24.47 -6.50
C LEU A 320 7.32 -25.28 -7.63
N SER A 321 7.60 -24.63 -8.76
CA SER A 321 8.28 -25.25 -9.90
C SER A 321 9.79 -25.48 -9.67
N ARG A 322 10.48 -24.60 -8.90
CA ARG A 322 11.91 -24.76 -8.58
C ARG A 322 12.20 -25.57 -7.31
N LEU A 323 11.19 -25.85 -6.48
CA LEU A 323 11.31 -26.85 -5.41
C LEU A 323 11.40 -28.29 -5.97
N HIS A 324 10.86 -28.54 -7.16
CA HIS A 324 10.93 -29.84 -7.82
C HIS A 324 12.25 -30.08 -8.59
N SER A 325 13.11 -29.07 -8.72
CA SER A 325 14.39 -29.17 -9.45
C SER A 325 15.64 -29.19 -8.55
N ALA A 326 15.47 -29.24 -7.23
CA ALA A 326 16.59 -29.52 -6.34
C ALA A 326 16.96 -31.01 -6.44
N PRO A 327 18.18 -31.39 -6.90
CA PRO A 327 18.58 -32.78 -6.93
C PRO A 327 18.61 -33.30 -5.49
N THR A 328 17.85 -34.36 -5.24
CA THR A 328 17.92 -35.13 -4.01
C THR A 328 19.32 -35.73 -3.95
N THR A 329 20.24 -35.10 -3.22
CA THR A 329 21.49 -35.74 -2.82
C THR A 329 21.14 -36.81 -1.78
N VAL A 330 20.72 -37.98 -2.28
CA VAL A 330 20.72 -39.21 -1.51
C VAL A 330 22.17 -39.54 -1.24
N SER A 331 22.64 -39.16 -0.05
CA SER A 331 23.87 -39.67 0.54
C SER A 331 23.65 -41.14 0.87
N ALA A 332 24.00 -42.02 -0.07
CA ALA A 332 24.26 -43.42 0.23
C ALA A 332 25.69 -43.53 0.78
N ALA A 333 25.79 -43.82 2.07
CA ALA A 333 26.94 -44.44 2.72
C ALA A 333 26.31 -45.30 3.84
N GLY A 334 26.55 -46.59 3.96
CA GLY A 334 27.77 -47.33 3.69
C GLY A 334 28.11 -48.04 4.99
#